data_AF-A0A7C3X6G2-F1
#
_entry.id   AF-A0A7C3X6G2-F1
#
_cell.length_a   1.000
_cell.length_b   1.000
_cell.length_c   1.000
_cell.angle_alpha   90.00
_cell.angle_beta   90.00
_cell.angle_gamma   90.00
#
_symmetry.space_group_name_H-M   'P 1'
#
loop_
_entity.id
_entity.type
_entity.pdbx_description
1 polymer ?
#
loop_
_entity_poly.entity_id
_entity_poly.type
_entity_poly.pdbx_seq_one_letter_code
_entity_poly.pdbx_strand_id
1 'polypeptide(L)'
;MKEGNKYGAHRVLEPKGVLPQPAWRIDNTMEIYDNEILIDVDTLNIDAASFTQIEEAEGGDVKRMARHSLEIIAKRGKHHNPDTGSGGMLLGTVKEIGPKLKDRDLKVGDRIATLVSLSLTPLKVDEIISINKDTCQVKVKGQAILFESGIYAKMPTDMDEALALAVLDVAGAPAQAAKLCKPGQTVFIVGAGGKSGLLCAYEAHKRVGVTGKVIGIVHGDAGKKRLERTGFADVIFQGSATDQLFVYNEMVKHTNGEMADLTINCVDIPNTEMSSVLATKDEGVVYFFSMATSFTAAALGAEGIGADTTMIIG
;
A
#
# COMPACT_ATOMS: atom_id res chain seq x y z
N MET A 1 -1.05 7.86 33.58
CA MET A 1 -1.42 7.71 32.16
C MET A 1 -2.26 6.45 32.03
N LYS A 2 -3.31 6.45 31.19
CA LYS A 2 -4.19 5.28 31.03
C LYS A 2 -3.44 4.17 30.28
N GLU A 3 -3.75 2.92 30.60
CA GLU A 3 -3.21 1.76 29.90
C GLU A 3 -3.96 1.51 28.59
N GLY A 4 -3.23 1.43 27.48
CA GLY A 4 -3.81 1.17 26.16
C GLY A 4 -3.67 -0.29 25.73
N ASN A 5 -4.49 -0.67 24.76
CA ASN A 5 -4.39 -1.94 24.04
C ASN A 5 -3.41 -1.79 22.86
N LYS A 6 -2.57 -2.82 22.63
CA LYS A 6 -1.56 -2.84 21.57
C LYS A 6 -2.11 -2.50 20.17
N TYR A 7 -3.35 -2.90 19.89
CA TYR A 7 -4.01 -2.73 18.59
C TYR A 7 -4.97 -1.53 18.55
N GLY A 8 -4.99 -0.69 19.60
CA GLY A 8 -5.84 0.51 19.65
C GLY A 8 -7.31 0.25 20.00
N ALA A 9 -7.69 -0.99 20.35
CA ALA A 9 -9.08 -1.36 20.62
C ALA A 9 -9.73 -0.57 21.78
N HIS A 10 -8.93 -0.01 22.70
CA HIS A 10 -9.39 0.85 23.79
C HIS A 10 -10.01 2.17 23.31
N ARG A 11 -9.73 2.60 22.08
CA ARG A 11 -10.36 3.80 21.47
C ARG A 11 -11.63 3.49 20.70
N VAL A 12 -12.06 2.24 20.58
CA VAL A 12 -13.25 1.90 19.80
C VAL A 12 -14.52 2.29 20.56
N LEU A 13 -15.36 3.11 19.93
CA LEU A 13 -16.64 3.57 20.50
C LEU A 13 -17.81 2.72 19.99
N GLU A 14 -17.86 2.45 18.68
CA GLU A 14 -18.99 1.74 18.07
C GLU A 14 -18.57 0.97 16.78
N PRO A 15 -18.94 -0.32 16.66
CA PRO A 15 -19.37 -1.22 17.73
C PRO A 15 -18.20 -1.54 18.70
N LYS A 16 -18.48 -1.85 19.96
CA LYS A 16 -17.43 -2.29 20.90
C LYS A 16 -16.96 -3.72 20.59
N GLY A 17 -15.73 -4.04 20.99
CA GLY A 17 -15.17 -5.40 20.87
C GLY A 17 -14.54 -5.71 19.51
N VAL A 18 -14.42 -4.72 18.62
CA VAL A 18 -13.72 -4.85 17.33
C VAL A 18 -12.41 -4.05 17.33
N LEU A 19 -11.60 -4.23 16.29
CA LEU A 19 -10.41 -3.41 16.07
C LEU A 19 -10.76 -2.01 15.54
N PRO A 20 -9.86 -1.01 15.63
CA PRO A 20 -10.15 0.34 15.18
C PRO A 20 -10.55 0.45 13.72
N GLN A 21 -10.02 -0.38 12.82
CA GLN A 21 -10.34 -0.33 11.38
C GLN A 21 -11.83 -0.67 11.05
N PRO A 22 -12.38 -1.83 11.47
CA PRO A 22 -13.79 -2.14 11.26
C PRO A 22 -14.75 -1.31 12.11
N ALA A 23 -14.27 -0.64 13.16
CA ALA A 23 -15.13 0.25 13.95
C ALA A 23 -15.72 1.37 13.09
N TRP A 24 -17.02 1.63 13.25
CA TRP A 24 -17.68 2.78 12.65
C TRP A 24 -17.11 4.08 13.22
N ARG A 25 -16.93 4.11 14.55
CA ARG A 25 -16.45 5.30 15.27
C ARG A 25 -15.40 4.95 16.32
N ILE A 26 -14.36 5.77 16.39
CA ILE A 26 -13.31 5.70 17.39
C ILE A 26 -13.15 7.05 18.12
N ASP A 27 -12.58 6.99 19.32
CA ASP A 27 -12.20 8.13 20.14
C ASP A 27 -10.91 8.75 19.59
N ASN A 28 -11.04 9.95 19.02
CA ASN A 28 -9.94 10.77 18.50
C ASN A 28 -9.57 11.94 19.42
N THR A 29 -9.76 11.79 20.73
CA THR A 29 -9.11 12.67 21.71
C THR A 29 -7.59 12.50 21.65
N MET A 30 -6.86 13.61 21.74
CA MET A 30 -5.40 13.64 21.55
C MET A 30 -4.61 13.47 22.85
N GLU A 31 -5.30 13.15 23.97
CA GLU A 31 -4.64 12.68 25.19
C GLU A 31 -4.09 11.27 24.91
N ILE A 32 -2.78 11.06 25.08
CA ILE A 32 -2.16 9.77 24.80
C ILE A 32 -2.33 8.77 25.95
N TYR A 33 -2.40 7.51 25.57
CA TYR A 33 -2.23 6.37 26.48
C TYR A 33 -0.75 6.01 26.61
N ASP A 34 -0.46 5.12 27.56
CA ASP A 34 0.91 4.73 27.89
C ASP A 34 1.70 4.07 26.75
N ASN A 35 0.99 3.54 25.74
CA ASN A 35 1.51 2.84 24.58
C ASN A 35 1.13 3.52 23.24
N GLU A 36 1.00 4.84 23.24
CA GLU A 36 0.63 5.63 22.05
C GLU A 36 1.66 6.71 21.71
N ILE A 37 1.69 7.13 20.46
CA ILE A 37 2.52 8.24 19.97
C ILE A 37 1.59 9.33 19.42
N LEU A 38 1.72 10.55 19.93
CA LEU A 38 1.04 11.73 19.39
C LEU A 38 1.88 12.36 18.28
N ILE A 39 1.24 12.63 17.16
CA ILE A 39 1.86 13.20 15.97
C ILE A 39 1.16 14.52 15.65
N ASP A 40 1.92 15.60 15.50
CA ASP A 40 1.44 16.81 14.83
C ASP A 40 1.49 16.57 13.31
N VAL A 41 0.33 16.55 12.67
CA VAL A 41 0.14 16.14 11.28
C VAL A 41 0.05 17.37 10.39
N ASP A 42 0.83 17.38 9.31
CA ASP A 42 0.75 18.42 8.27
C ASP A 42 0.36 17.90 6.89
N THR A 43 0.44 16.58 6.66
CA THR A 43 0.11 15.99 5.36
C THR A 43 -0.65 14.70 5.57
N LEU A 44 -1.80 14.58 4.92
CA LEU A 44 -2.48 13.31 4.67
C LEU A 44 -2.20 12.90 3.22
N ASN A 45 -1.67 11.70 3.03
CA ASN A 45 -1.54 11.06 1.73
C ASN A 45 -2.73 10.10 1.57
N ILE A 46 -3.81 10.61 0.99
CA ILE A 46 -5.04 9.81 0.81
C ILE A 46 -4.77 8.77 -0.27
N ASP A 47 -5.19 7.53 -0.05
CA ASP A 47 -5.00 6.50 -1.07
C ASP A 47 -5.78 6.84 -2.35
N ALA A 48 -5.27 6.37 -3.49
CA ALA A 48 -5.78 6.73 -4.81
C ALA A 48 -7.27 6.39 -5.00
N ALA A 49 -7.72 5.25 -4.47
CA ALA A 49 -9.12 4.84 -4.56
C ALA A 49 -10.03 5.79 -3.79
N SER A 50 -9.71 6.09 -2.53
CA SER A 50 -10.47 7.05 -1.72
C SER A 50 -10.44 8.45 -2.33
N PHE A 51 -9.29 8.88 -2.85
CA PHE A 51 -9.16 10.23 -3.41
C PHE A 51 -10.00 10.39 -4.68
N THR A 52 -9.90 9.42 -5.61
CA THR A 52 -10.66 9.41 -6.87
C THR A 52 -12.15 9.38 -6.59
N GLN A 53 -12.59 8.53 -5.66
CA GLN A 53 -14.01 8.44 -5.30
C GLN A 53 -14.54 9.75 -4.71
N ILE A 54 -13.81 10.39 -3.80
CA ILE A 54 -14.21 11.69 -3.22
C ILE A 54 -14.21 12.77 -4.30
N GLU A 55 -13.21 12.76 -5.19
CA GLU A 55 -13.14 13.70 -6.31
C GLU A 55 -14.36 13.59 -7.22
N GLU A 56 -14.73 12.38 -7.62
CA GLU A 56 -15.89 12.11 -8.47
C GLU A 56 -17.20 12.50 -7.78
N ALA A 57 -17.37 12.10 -6.51
CA ALA A 57 -18.55 12.42 -5.72
C ALA A 57 -18.77 13.93 -5.56
N GLU A 58 -17.69 14.69 -5.47
CA GLU A 58 -17.73 16.15 -5.29
C GLU A 58 -17.55 16.95 -6.60
N GLY A 59 -17.48 16.28 -7.74
CA GLY A 59 -17.31 16.91 -9.05
C GLY A 59 -15.98 17.64 -9.22
N GLY A 60 -14.94 17.21 -8.51
CA GLY A 60 -13.59 17.78 -8.56
C GLY A 60 -13.40 19.13 -7.87
N ASP A 61 -14.42 19.62 -7.13
CA ASP A 61 -14.32 20.88 -6.39
C ASP A 61 -13.52 20.67 -5.10
N VAL A 62 -12.34 21.30 -5.03
CA VAL A 62 -11.41 21.17 -3.91
C VAL A 62 -12.03 21.55 -2.55
N LYS A 63 -12.92 22.54 -2.50
CA LYS A 63 -13.56 22.95 -1.23
C LYS A 63 -14.57 21.91 -0.77
N ARG A 64 -15.30 21.31 -1.70
CA ARG A 64 -16.23 20.22 -1.42
C ARG A 64 -15.49 18.96 -0.99
N MET A 65 -14.42 18.57 -1.70
CA MET A 65 -13.57 17.44 -1.31
C MET A 65 -12.98 17.61 0.10
N ALA A 66 -12.53 18.83 0.44
CA ALA A 66 -12.05 19.15 1.78
C ALA A 66 -13.15 18.97 2.85
N ARG A 67 -14.35 19.51 2.60
CA ARG A 67 -15.50 19.33 3.51
C ARG A 67 -15.88 17.86 3.67
N HIS A 68 -15.93 17.11 2.58
CA HIS A 68 -16.23 15.67 2.59
C HIS A 68 -15.24 14.93 3.50
N SER A 69 -13.94 15.17 3.31
CA SER A 69 -12.88 14.54 4.12
C SER A 69 -13.02 14.89 5.61
N LEU A 70 -13.31 16.16 5.94
CA LEU A 70 -13.54 16.59 7.32
C LEU A 70 -14.80 15.96 7.93
N GLU A 71 -15.87 15.78 7.15
CA GLU A 71 -17.08 15.12 7.61
C GLU A 71 -16.84 13.64 7.94
N ILE A 72 -16.06 12.92 7.13
CA ILE A 72 -15.65 11.55 7.42
C ILE A 72 -14.95 11.50 8.78
N ILE A 73 -13.96 12.37 8.97
CA ILE A 73 -13.17 12.42 10.21
C ILE A 73 -14.05 12.81 11.40
N ALA A 74 -14.93 13.80 11.26
CA ALA A 74 -15.81 14.24 12.34
C ALA A 74 -16.81 13.16 12.78
N LYS A 75 -17.36 12.40 11.82
CA LYS A 75 -18.32 11.33 12.11
C LYS A 75 -17.66 10.09 12.71
N ARG A 76 -16.44 9.75 12.27
CA ARG A 76 -15.78 8.47 12.58
C ARG A 76 -14.59 8.55 13.54
N GLY A 77 -14.00 9.73 13.73
CA GLY A 77 -12.75 9.93 14.47
C GLY A 77 -11.49 9.54 13.69
N LYS A 78 -11.61 9.24 12.39
CA LYS A 78 -10.56 8.69 11.52
C LYS A 78 -10.93 8.94 10.06
N HIS A 79 -9.95 8.94 9.16
CA HIS A 79 -10.24 9.04 7.73
C HIS A 79 -10.46 7.63 7.14
N HIS A 80 -11.68 7.13 7.27
CA HIS A 80 -12.13 5.86 6.72
C HIS A 80 -13.25 6.12 5.72
N ASN A 81 -12.94 6.04 4.43
CA ASN A 81 -13.90 6.27 3.36
C ASN A 81 -14.95 5.12 3.33
N PRO A 82 -16.26 5.41 3.48
CA PRO A 82 -17.33 4.40 3.43
C PRO A 82 -17.38 3.59 2.15
N ASP A 83 -17.07 4.23 1.02
CA ASP A 83 -17.34 3.67 -0.31
C ASP A 83 -16.22 2.73 -0.77
N THR A 84 -14.99 3.00 -0.31
CA THR A 84 -13.80 2.22 -0.68
C THR A 84 -13.26 1.35 0.47
N GLY A 85 -13.61 1.66 1.73
CA GLY A 85 -13.02 1.02 2.91
C GLY A 85 -11.57 1.43 3.20
N SER A 86 -11.03 2.39 2.46
CA SER A 86 -9.64 2.83 2.52
C SER A 86 -9.46 4.17 3.27
N GLY A 87 -8.23 4.67 3.33
CA GLY A 87 -7.88 5.89 4.05
C GLY A 87 -6.60 6.53 3.53
N GLY A 88 -5.49 5.81 3.53
CA GLY A 88 -4.17 6.32 3.15
C GLY A 88 -3.22 6.43 4.34
N MET A 89 -2.21 7.29 4.27
CA MET A 89 -1.16 7.45 5.30
C MET A 89 -1.01 8.92 5.70
N LEU A 90 -0.22 9.21 6.74
CA LEU A 90 0.11 10.59 7.12
C LEU A 90 1.61 10.82 7.26
N LEU A 91 1.98 12.10 7.18
CA LEU A 91 3.28 12.62 7.58
C LEU A 91 3.08 13.65 8.67
N GLY A 92 3.97 13.56 9.65
CA GLY A 92 3.92 14.44 10.80
C GLY A 92 5.22 14.42 11.58
N THR A 93 5.21 15.21 12.65
CA THR A 93 6.31 15.29 13.59
C THR A 93 5.86 14.74 14.93
N VAL A 94 6.69 13.89 15.53
CA VAL A 94 6.37 13.29 16.84
C VAL A 94 6.33 14.38 17.91
N LYS A 95 5.22 14.46 18.63
CA LYS A 95 4.98 15.44 19.69
C LYS A 95 5.13 14.84 21.08
N GLU A 96 4.60 13.64 21.28
CA GLU A 96 4.63 12.95 22.57
C GLU A 96 4.71 11.44 22.36
N ILE A 97 5.40 10.74 23.25
CA ILE A 97 5.56 9.28 23.22
C ILE A 97 5.19 8.72 24.59
N GLY A 98 4.26 7.76 24.60
CA GLY A 98 3.86 7.06 25.80
C GLY A 98 5.03 6.30 26.44
N PRO A 99 5.10 6.21 27.78
CA PRO A 99 6.21 5.61 28.51
C PRO A 99 6.56 4.17 28.12
N LYS A 100 5.60 3.35 27.68
CA LYS A 100 5.88 1.97 27.22
C LYS A 100 6.62 1.92 25.88
N LEU A 101 6.68 3.02 25.14
CA LEU A 101 7.30 3.09 23.82
C LEU A 101 8.63 3.86 23.79
N LYS A 102 9.15 4.27 24.95
CA LYS A 102 10.37 5.10 25.06
C LYS A 102 11.63 4.42 24.53
N ASP A 103 11.67 3.09 24.53
CA ASP A 103 12.83 2.32 24.05
C ASP A 103 12.82 2.10 22.53
N ARG A 104 11.81 2.62 21.81
CA ARG A 104 11.81 2.59 20.35
C ARG A 104 12.89 3.51 19.80
N ASP A 105 13.37 3.20 18.61
CA ASP A 105 14.18 4.13 17.83
C ASP A 105 13.30 5.26 17.29
N LEU A 106 12.84 6.16 18.17
CA LEU A 106 12.02 7.33 17.87
C LEU A 106 12.08 8.34 19.02
N LYS A 107 12.20 9.63 18.70
CA LYS A 107 12.16 10.70 19.70
C LYS A 107 11.16 11.79 19.32
N VAL A 108 10.76 12.57 20.32
CA VAL A 108 10.01 13.81 20.11
C VAL A 108 10.80 14.73 19.18
N GLY A 109 10.11 15.30 18.18
CA GLY A 109 10.70 16.11 17.13
C GLY A 109 11.10 15.34 15.87
N ASP A 110 11.08 14.00 15.88
CA ASP A 110 11.37 13.23 14.67
C ASP A 110 10.25 13.41 13.63
N ARG A 111 10.66 13.61 12.38
CA ARG A 111 9.79 13.63 11.20
C ARG A 111 9.53 12.20 10.74
N ILE A 112 8.27 11.80 10.64
CA ILE A 112 7.89 10.43 10.26
C ILE A 112 6.79 10.40 9.19
N ALA A 113 6.80 9.33 8.40
CA ALA A 113 5.63 8.86 7.68
C ALA A 113 5.10 7.60 8.37
N THR A 114 3.79 7.54 8.60
CA THR A 114 3.15 6.33 9.09
C THR A 114 3.03 5.33 7.95
N LEU A 115 3.31 4.06 8.22
CA LEU A 115 3.07 2.95 7.28
C LEU A 115 1.83 2.15 7.70
N VAL A 116 0.83 2.87 8.21
CA VAL A 116 -0.47 2.33 8.64
C VAL A 116 -1.60 3.18 8.11
N SER A 117 -2.75 2.54 7.90
CA SER A 117 -3.88 3.21 7.26
C SER A 117 -4.55 4.22 8.18
N LEU A 118 -4.94 5.36 7.61
CA LEU A 118 -5.81 6.35 8.23
C LEU A 118 -7.19 5.80 8.58
N SER A 119 -7.60 4.67 7.97
CA SER A 119 -8.89 4.03 8.25
C SER A 119 -8.98 3.38 9.64
N LEU A 120 -7.88 3.33 10.39
CA LEU A 120 -7.82 2.88 11.78
C LEU A 120 -7.16 3.90 12.72
N THR A 121 -6.59 4.98 12.18
CA THR A 121 -5.78 5.94 12.91
C THR A 121 -6.67 7.03 13.52
N PRO A 122 -6.71 7.21 14.85
CA PRO A 122 -7.39 8.35 15.46
C PRO A 122 -6.81 9.65 14.91
N LEU A 123 -7.66 10.45 14.28
CA LEU A 123 -7.28 11.64 13.55
C LEU A 123 -8.20 12.79 13.92
N LYS A 124 -7.62 13.95 14.19
CA LYS A 124 -8.33 15.22 14.32
C LYS A 124 -7.67 16.23 13.39
N VAL A 125 -8.45 16.80 12.49
CA VAL A 125 -8.00 17.86 11.59
C VAL A 125 -8.72 19.14 11.98
N ASP A 126 -7.96 20.17 12.33
CA ASP A 126 -8.48 21.49 12.66
C ASP A 126 -8.72 22.31 11.39
N GLU A 127 -7.82 22.17 10.41
CA GLU A 127 -7.86 22.93 9.15
C GLU A 127 -7.29 22.13 7.99
N ILE A 128 -7.92 22.26 6.81
CA ILE A 128 -7.33 21.84 5.52
C ILE A 128 -6.77 23.09 4.83
N ILE A 129 -5.46 23.07 4.57
CA ILE A 129 -4.71 24.17 3.97
C ILE A 129 -4.80 24.10 2.44
N SER A 130 -4.56 22.92 1.87
CA SER A 130 -4.63 22.71 0.42
C SER A 130 -4.82 21.23 0.06
N ILE A 131 -5.31 20.99 -1.17
CA ILE A 131 -5.42 19.66 -1.76
C ILE A 131 -4.67 19.67 -3.08
N ASN A 132 -3.75 18.72 -3.25
CA ASN A 132 -3.06 18.45 -4.50
C ASN A 132 -3.65 17.19 -5.15
N LYS A 133 -4.33 17.38 -6.28
CA LYS A 133 -4.98 16.31 -7.03
C LYS A 133 -4.00 15.38 -7.74
N ASP A 134 -2.85 15.89 -8.16
CA ASP A 134 -1.86 15.10 -8.89
C ASP A 134 -1.15 14.08 -7.99
N THR A 135 -1.09 14.38 -6.68
CA THR A 135 -0.38 13.55 -5.69
C THR A 135 -1.30 12.94 -4.64
N CYS A 136 -2.62 13.18 -4.70
CA CYS A 136 -3.60 12.75 -3.68
C CYS A 136 -3.26 13.25 -2.25
N GLN A 137 -2.56 14.39 -2.15
CA GLN A 137 -2.11 14.91 -0.85
C GLN A 137 -3.00 16.03 -0.36
N VAL A 138 -3.31 16.00 0.94
CA VAL A 138 -4.05 17.04 1.64
C VAL A 138 -3.13 17.63 2.70
N LYS A 139 -2.77 18.90 2.55
CA LYS A 139 -2.05 19.64 3.59
C LYS A 139 -3.02 20.06 4.66
N VAL A 140 -2.70 19.77 5.91
CA VAL A 140 -3.59 19.96 7.06
C VAL A 140 -2.87 20.62 8.22
N LYS A 141 -3.65 21.12 9.16
CA LYS A 141 -3.22 21.30 10.54
C LYS A 141 -4.05 20.35 11.38
N GLY A 142 -3.41 19.35 11.96
CA GLY A 142 -4.11 18.34 12.74
C GLY A 142 -3.19 17.55 13.63
N GLN A 143 -3.77 16.56 14.29
CA GLN A 143 -3.07 15.63 15.16
C GLN A 143 -3.60 14.22 14.96
N ALA A 144 -2.73 13.24 15.16
CA ALA A 144 -3.09 11.85 15.08
C ALA A 144 -2.39 11.02 16.17
N ILE A 145 -2.98 9.86 16.44
CA ILE A 145 -2.43 8.87 17.37
C ILE A 145 -1.93 7.66 16.59
N LEU A 146 -0.66 7.33 16.75
CA LEU A 146 -0.10 6.07 16.27
C LEU A 146 -0.06 5.06 17.41
N PHE A 147 -0.70 3.91 17.20
CA PHE A 147 -0.73 2.82 18.17
C PHE A 147 0.59 2.08 18.25
N GLU A 148 0.78 1.34 19.35
CA GLU A 148 1.92 0.44 19.55
C GLU A 148 2.15 -0.50 18.36
N SER A 149 1.12 -1.16 17.81
CA SER A 149 1.30 -2.03 16.65
C SER A 149 1.64 -1.30 15.35
N GLY A 150 1.55 0.02 15.33
CA GLY A 150 1.73 0.83 14.14
C GLY A 150 3.20 0.94 13.72
N ILE A 151 3.42 0.78 12.41
CA ILE A 151 4.73 0.92 11.77
C ILE A 151 4.88 2.35 11.24
N TYR A 152 6.09 2.86 11.31
CA TYR A 152 6.47 4.18 10.79
C TYR A 152 7.88 4.11 10.21
N ALA A 153 8.19 5.08 9.36
CA ALA A 153 9.55 5.34 8.89
C ALA A 153 9.94 6.78 9.26
N LYS A 154 11.17 6.96 9.75
CA LYS A 154 11.76 8.30 9.86
C LYS A 154 12.03 8.83 8.46
N MET A 155 11.63 10.07 8.21
CA MET A 155 11.86 10.68 6.91
C MET A 155 13.37 10.89 6.70
N PRO A 156 13.92 10.47 5.55
CA PRO A 156 15.32 10.67 5.24
C PRO A 156 15.64 12.15 5.10
N THR A 157 16.86 12.55 5.49
CA THR A 157 17.35 13.93 5.35
C THR A 157 18.15 14.15 4.07
N ASP A 158 18.44 13.08 3.33
CA ASP A 158 19.26 13.05 2.12
C ASP A 158 18.44 12.88 0.83
N MET A 159 17.11 12.98 0.92
CA MET A 159 16.19 12.84 -0.21
C MET A 159 15.04 13.85 -0.11
N ASP A 160 14.49 14.23 -1.26
CA ASP A 160 13.25 15.02 -1.32
C ASP A 160 12.09 14.31 -0.60
N GLU A 161 11.31 15.06 0.20
CA GLU A 161 10.25 14.48 1.04
C GLU A 161 9.13 13.84 0.20
N ALA A 162 8.78 14.45 -0.95
CA ALA A 162 7.75 13.91 -1.82
C ALA A 162 8.21 12.63 -2.52
N LEU A 163 9.49 12.56 -2.89
CA LEU A 163 10.10 11.33 -3.40
C LEU A 163 10.13 10.22 -2.33
N ALA A 164 10.61 10.54 -1.12
CA ALA A 164 10.66 9.58 -0.02
C ALA A 164 9.27 9.03 0.31
N LEU A 165 8.26 9.90 0.39
CA LEU A 165 6.89 9.51 0.61
C LEU A 165 6.36 8.60 -0.52
N ALA A 166 6.63 8.94 -1.77
CA ALA A 166 6.18 8.14 -2.91
C ALA A 166 6.79 6.72 -2.91
N VAL A 167 7.97 6.52 -2.31
CA VAL A 167 8.59 5.21 -2.11
C VAL A 167 7.97 4.50 -0.91
N LEU A 168 7.78 5.22 0.20
CA LEU A 168 7.22 4.68 1.45
C LEU A 168 5.78 4.19 1.29
N ASP A 169 4.98 4.86 0.45
CA ASP A 169 3.61 4.49 0.09
C ASP A 169 3.50 3.08 -0.52
N VAL A 170 4.57 2.62 -1.18
CA VAL A 170 4.63 1.29 -1.79
C VAL A 170 5.68 0.39 -1.16
N ALA A 171 6.21 0.73 0.03
CA ALA A 171 7.36 0.05 0.62
C ALA A 171 7.11 -1.43 0.97
N GLY A 172 5.84 -1.82 1.18
CA GLY A 172 5.47 -3.21 1.38
C GLY A 172 5.84 -4.11 0.19
N ALA A 173 5.66 -3.61 -1.04
CA ALA A 173 5.89 -4.39 -2.26
C ALA A 173 7.35 -4.85 -2.40
N PRO A 174 8.37 -3.96 -2.41
CA PRO A 174 9.76 -4.38 -2.50
C PRO A 174 10.23 -5.12 -1.25
N ALA A 175 9.72 -4.81 -0.05
CA ALA A 175 10.08 -5.54 1.16
C ALA A 175 9.63 -7.01 1.11
N GLN A 176 8.46 -7.29 0.52
CA GLN A 176 8.00 -8.65 0.29
C GLN A 176 8.69 -9.32 -0.91
N ALA A 177 8.88 -8.60 -2.02
CA ALA A 177 9.69 -9.09 -3.13
C ALA A 177 11.07 -9.54 -2.64
N ALA A 178 11.67 -8.74 -1.75
CA ALA A 178 12.91 -9.06 -1.09
C ALA A 178 12.87 -10.40 -0.34
N LYS A 179 11.84 -10.60 0.48
CA LYS A 179 11.70 -11.84 1.27
C LYS A 179 11.40 -13.07 0.40
N LEU A 180 10.64 -12.91 -0.67
CA LEU A 180 10.10 -14.00 -1.47
C LEU A 180 11.04 -14.45 -2.59
N CYS A 181 11.79 -13.54 -3.20
CA CYS A 181 12.72 -13.87 -4.28
C CYS A 181 13.89 -14.72 -3.78
N LYS A 182 14.13 -15.85 -4.43
CA LYS A 182 15.25 -16.76 -4.16
C LYS A 182 16.20 -16.84 -5.36
N PRO A 183 17.49 -17.14 -5.16
CA PRO A 183 18.44 -17.34 -6.25
C PRO A 183 17.96 -18.35 -7.29
N GLY A 184 18.15 -18.04 -8.58
CA GLY A 184 17.79 -18.91 -9.70
C GLY A 184 16.31 -18.94 -10.09
N GLN A 185 15.43 -18.22 -9.37
CA GLN A 185 14.01 -18.19 -9.71
C GLN A 185 13.71 -17.35 -10.96
N THR A 186 12.65 -17.73 -11.65
CA THR A 186 11.91 -16.89 -12.58
C THR A 186 10.85 -16.10 -11.82
N VAL A 187 10.95 -14.77 -11.85
CA VAL A 187 10.03 -13.84 -11.22
C VAL A 187 9.27 -13.08 -12.29
N PHE A 188 7.94 -13.15 -12.27
CA PHE A 188 7.06 -12.39 -13.13
C PHE A 188 6.44 -11.21 -12.37
N ILE A 189 6.48 -10.01 -12.94
CA ILE A 189 5.96 -8.79 -12.31
C ILE A 189 4.86 -8.19 -13.18
N VAL A 190 3.63 -8.18 -12.66
CA VAL A 190 2.47 -7.53 -13.28
C VAL A 190 2.49 -6.06 -12.92
N GLY A 191 2.57 -5.18 -13.92
CA GLY A 191 2.69 -3.73 -13.69
C GLY A 191 4.12 -3.27 -13.41
N ALA A 192 5.11 -3.95 -13.98
CA ALA A 192 6.55 -3.73 -13.71
C ALA A 192 7.05 -2.29 -14.00
N GLY A 193 6.33 -1.52 -14.81
CA GLY A 193 6.66 -0.12 -15.14
C GLY A 193 6.05 0.93 -14.20
N GLY A 194 5.32 0.52 -13.16
CA GLY A 194 4.79 1.36 -12.09
C GLY A 194 5.77 1.52 -10.92
N LYS A 195 5.41 2.32 -9.90
CA LYS A 195 6.31 2.60 -8.76
C LYS A 195 6.68 1.32 -7.99
N SER A 196 5.67 0.60 -7.50
CA SER A 196 5.83 -0.70 -6.83
C SER A 196 6.51 -1.72 -7.73
N GLY A 197 6.08 -1.84 -8.98
CA GLY A 197 6.65 -2.74 -9.98
C GLY A 197 8.16 -2.53 -10.21
N LEU A 198 8.62 -1.29 -10.34
CA LEU A 198 10.04 -0.97 -10.54
C LEU A 198 10.88 -1.32 -9.30
N LEU A 199 10.35 -1.06 -8.10
CA LEU A 199 11.04 -1.41 -6.85
C LEU A 199 11.08 -2.93 -6.64
N CYS A 200 10.01 -3.65 -6.99
CA CYS A 200 9.99 -5.11 -7.00
C CYS A 200 10.97 -5.67 -8.04
N ALA A 201 11.07 -5.08 -9.23
CA ALA A 201 12.02 -5.50 -10.26
C ALA A 201 13.47 -5.33 -9.77
N TYR A 202 13.78 -4.22 -9.10
CA TYR A 202 15.08 -4.01 -8.47
C TYR A 202 15.43 -5.12 -7.45
N GLU A 203 14.53 -5.41 -6.50
CA GLU A 203 14.77 -6.45 -5.49
C GLU A 203 14.82 -7.85 -6.11
N ALA A 204 13.97 -8.14 -7.09
CA ALA A 204 13.98 -9.40 -7.81
C ALA A 204 15.31 -9.59 -8.54
N HIS A 205 15.73 -8.62 -9.36
CA HIS A 205 16.98 -8.64 -10.11
C HIS A 205 18.19 -8.91 -9.21
N LYS A 206 18.25 -8.21 -8.08
CA LYS A 206 19.33 -8.36 -7.09
C LYS A 206 19.35 -9.75 -6.44
N ARG A 207 18.20 -10.37 -6.20
CA ARG A 207 18.09 -11.60 -5.38
C ARG A 207 18.08 -12.88 -6.18
N VAL A 208 17.44 -12.90 -7.35
CA VAL A 208 17.43 -14.08 -8.21
C VAL A 208 18.81 -14.31 -8.84
N GLY A 209 19.60 -13.24 -8.97
CA GLY A 209 20.98 -13.30 -9.45
C GLY A 209 21.08 -13.68 -10.93
N VAL A 210 22.31 -13.95 -11.38
CA VAL A 210 22.63 -14.15 -12.82
C VAL A 210 22.01 -15.41 -13.43
N THR A 211 21.61 -16.38 -12.60
CA THR A 211 20.94 -17.61 -13.04
C THR A 211 19.42 -17.53 -12.99
N GLY A 212 18.89 -16.48 -12.35
CA GLY A 212 17.46 -16.23 -12.31
C GLY A 212 17.00 -15.37 -13.49
N LYS A 213 15.70 -15.07 -13.52
CA LYS A 213 15.10 -14.32 -14.62
C LYS A 213 13.99 -13.42 -14.11
N VAL A 214 13.98 -12.16 -14.51
CA VAL A 214 12.92 -11.19 -14.21
C VAL A 214 12.16 -10.87 -15.49
N ILE A 215 10.85 -11.15 -15.48
CA ILE A 215 9.94 -10.91 -16.58
C ILE A 215 8.91 -9.87 -16.14
N GLY A 216 8.68 -8.84 -16.94
CA GLY A 216 7.72 -7.78 -16.63
C GLY A 216 6.69 -7.58 -17.72
N ILE A 217 5.40 -7.49 -17.34
CA ILE A 217 4.36 -6.95 -18.22
C ILE A 217 4.08 -5.48 -17.86
N VAL A 218 3.96 -4.66 -18.90
CA VAL A 218 3.61 -3.23 -18.79
C VAL A 218 2.51 -2.87 -19.78
N HIS A 219 1.63 -1.94 -19.44
CA HIS A 219 0.51 -1.58 -20.31
C HIS A 219 0.92 -0.65 -21.47
N GLY A 220 1.73 0.37 -21.21
CA GLY A 220 2.03 1.44 -22.17
C GLY A 220 3.51 1.78 -22.33
N ASP A 221 3.84 2.50 -23.40
CA ASP A 221 5.21 2.82 -23.80
C ASP A 221 6.01 3.56 -22.73
N ALA A 222 5.36 4.45 -21.98
CA ALA A 222 6.01 5.17 -20.89
C ALA A 222 6.50 4.21 -19.79
N GLY A 223 5.68 3.22 -19.42
CA GLY A 223 6.05 2.20 -18.45
C GLY A 223 7.18 1.30 -18.94
N LYS A 224 7.11 0.88 -20.22
CA LYS A 224 8.17 0.11 -20.87
C LYS A 224 9.51 0.84 -20.86
N LYS A 225 9.53 2.08 -21.37
CA LYS A 225 10.75 2.90 -21.40
C LYS A 225 11.36 3.12 -20.01
N ARG A 226 10.52 3.27 -18.97
CA ARG A 226 11.01 3.36 -17.59
C ARG A 226 11.72 2.09 -17.16
N LEU A 227 11.11 0.93 -17.39
CA LEU A 227 11.68 -0.36 -16.99
C LEU A 227 12.93 -0.74 -17.81
N GLU A 228 12.94 -0.47 -19.12
CA GLU A 228 14.12 -0.68 -19.97
C GLU A 228 15.32 0.14 -19.49
N ARG A 229 15.09 1.40 -19.07
CA ARG A 229 16.15 2.29 -18.57
C ARG A 229 16.79 1.80 -17.28
N THR A 230 16.11 0.98 -16.48
CA THR A 230 16.70 0.46 -15.24
C THR A 230 17.58 -0.75 -15.46
N GLY A 231 17.31 -1.55 -16.49
CA GLY A 231 17.99 -2.81 -16.75
C GLY A 231 17.66 -3.91 -15.73
N PHE A 232 16.58 -3.76 -14.94
CA PHE A 232 16.21 -4.73 -13.89
C PHE A 232 15.33 -5.89 -14.39
N ALA A 233 14.85 -5.86 -15.63
CA ALA A 233 14.07 -6.93 -16.23
C ALA A 233 14.78 -7.50 -17.46
N ASP A 234 14.89 -8.83 -17.51
CA ASP A 234 15.49 -9.56 -18.64
C ASP A 234 14.53 -9.63 -19.82
N VAL A 235 13.22 -9.66 -19.54
CA VAL A 235 12.16 -9.68 -20.55
C VAL A 235 11.10 -8.66 -20.18
N ILE A 236 10.69 -7.86 -21.16
CA ILE A 236 9.61 -6.89 -21.02
C ILE A 236 8.65 -7.06 -22.20
N PHE A 237 7.39 -7.35 -21.91
CA PHE A 237 6.34 -7.37 -22.94
C PHE A 237 5.20 -6.42 -22.60
N GLN A 238 4.51 -5.95 -23.65
CA GLN A 238 3.43 -4.99 -23.54
C GLN A 238 2.09 -5.66 -23.82
N GLY A 239 1.09 -5.34 -23.01
CA GLY A 239 -0.27 -5.81 -23.20
C GLY A 239 -1.14 -5.56 -21.97
N SER A 240 -2.40 -5.99 -22.05
CA SER A 240 -3.29 -5.93 -20.89
C SER A 240 -3.03 -7.10 -19.96
N ALA A 241 -2.76 -6.79 -18.69
CA ALA A 241 -2.72 -7.81 -17.64
C ALA A 241 -4.10 -8.43 -17.36
N THR A 242 -5.19 -7.84 -17.88
CA THR A 242 -6.55 -8.42 -17.77
C THR A 242 -6.81 -9.49 -18.82
N ASP A 243 -5.98 -9.59 -19.85
CA ASP A 243 -6.07 -10.63 -20.87
C ASP A 243 -5.28 -11.86 -20.40
N GLN A 244 -5.99 -12.76 -19.72
CA GLN A 244 -5.44 -13.93 -19.04
C GLN A 244 -4.73 -14.88 -20.01
N LEU A 245 -5.34 -15.11 -21.19
CA LEU A 245 -4.76 -16.01 -22.19
C LEU A 245 -3.58 -15.38 -22.89
N PHE A 246 -3.60 -14.07 -23.14
CA PHE A 246 -2.43 -13.35 -23.63
C PHE A 246 -1.25 -13.47 -22.66
N VAL A 247 -1.48 -13.20 -21.37
CA VAL A 247 -0.44 -13.31 -20.34
C VAL A 247 0.11 -14.73 -20.26
N TYR A 248 -0.77 -15.73 -20.21
CA TYR A 248 -0.38 -17.14 -20.23
C TYR A 248 0.50 -17.48 -21.44
N ASN A 249 0.09 -17.09 -22.65
CA ASN A 249 0.84 -17.40 -23.87
C ASN A 249 2.22 -16.71 -23.90
N GLU A 250 2.33 -15.46 -23.47
CA GLU A 250 3.63 -14.78 -23.35
C GLU A 250 4.51 -15.44 -22.29
N MET A 251 3.93 -15.88 -21.16
CA MET A 251 4.67 -16.62 -20.14
C MET A 251 5.15 -17.98 -20.65
N VAL A 252 4.32 -18.77 -21.34
CA VAL A 252 4.75 -20.02 -22.00
C VAL A 252 5.95 -19.76 -22.90
N LYS A 253 5.86 -18.76 -23.77
CA LYS A 253 6.91 -18.39 -24.72
C LYS A 253 8.21 -17.96 -24.03
N HIS A 254 8.11 -17.19 -22.95
CA HIS A 254 9.28 -16.65 -22.26
C HIS A 254 9.87 -17.56 -21.18
N THR A 255 9.17 -18.63 -20.80
CA THR A 255 9.62 -19.61 -19.80
C THR A 255 9.78 -21.02 -20.36
N ASN A 256 9.58 -21.22 -21.67
CA ASN A 256 9.51 -22.54 -22.30
C ASN A 256 8.45 -23.46 -21.67
N GLY A 257 7.33 -22.88 -21.23
CA GLY A 257 6.23 -23.61 -20.60
C GLY A 257 6.36 -23.83 -19.09
N GLU A 258 7.50 -23.46 -18.48
CA GLU A 258 7.75 -23.69 -17.05
C GLU A 258 6.97 -22.75 -16.12
N MET A 259 6.50 -21.59 -16.58
CA MET A 259 5.90 -20.53 -15.76
C MET A 259 6.86 -19.92 -14.73
N ALA A 260 6.40 -18.92 -13.97
CA ALA A 260 7.19 -18.25 -12.94
C ALA A 260 7.15 -19.02 -11.61
N ASP A 261 8.27 -19.02 -10.88
CA ASP A 261 8.32 -19.50 -9.50
C ASP A 261 7.65 -18.51 -8.54
N LEU A 262 7.68 -17.22 -8.89
CA LEU A 262 7.03 -16.14 -8.15
C LEU A 262 6.39 -15.13 -9.11
N THR A 263 5.10 -14.89 -8.98
CA THR A 263 4.42 -13.77 -9.62
C THR A 263 4.10 -12.69 -8.60
N ILE A 264 4.50 -11.45 -8.89
CA ILE A 264 4.20 -10.27 -8.07
C ILE A 264 3.23 -9.38 -8.82
N ASN A 265 2.02 -9.23 -8.28
CA ASN A 265 0.99 -8.38 -8.86
C ASN A 265 0.97 -7.00 -8.19
N CYS A 266 1.37 -5.98 -8.97
CA CYS A 266 1.49 -4.59 -8.54
C CYS A 266 0.46 -3.64 -9.19
N VAL A 267 -0.56 -4.14 -9.90
CA VAL A 267 -1.49 -3.27 -10.65
C VAL A 267 -2.76 -2.95 -9.85
N ASP A 268 -3.12 -1.67 -9.83
CA ASP A 268 -4.32 -1.17 -9.14
C ASP A 268 -5.56 -1.19 -10.05
N ILE A 269 -5.79 -2.33 -10.71
CA ILE A 269 -6.98 -2.58 -11.54
C ILE A 269 -7.50 -4.00 -11.32
N PRO A 270 -8.82 -4.23 -11.43
CA PRO A 270 -9.41 -5.54 -11.26
C PRO A 270 -9.08 -6.48 -12.44
N ASN A 271 -9.43 -7.78 -12.27
CA ASN A 271 -9.36 -8.82 -13.30
C ASN A 271 -7.94 -9.21 -13.74
N THR A 272 -6.96 -9.08 -12.84
CA THR A 272 -5.56 -9.49 -13.09
C THR A 272 -5.14 -10.69 -12.24
N GLU A 273 -6.07 -11.21 -11.43
CA GLU A 273 -5.88 -12.32 -10.51
C GLU A 273 -5.52 -13.60 -11.26
N MET A 274 -6.37 -14.01 -12.20
CA MET A 274 -6.15 -15.24 -12.96
C MET A 274 -4.97 -15.15 -13.92
N SER A 275 -4.66 -13.97 -14.44
CA SER A 275 -3.41 -13.77 -15.20
C SER A 275 -2.18 -14.03 -14.33
N SER A 276 -2.26 -13.67 -13.03
CA SER A 276 -1.18 -13.90 -12.08
C SER A 276 -1.06 -15.37 -11.70
N VAL A 277 -2.19 -16.05 -11.50
CA VAL A 277 -2.24 -17.50 -11.21
C VAL A 277 -1.72 -18.31 -12.40
N LEU A 278 -2.24 -18.07 -13.61
CA LEU A 278 -1.84 -18.78 -14.84
C LEU A 278 -0.38 -18.55 -15.24
N ALA A 279 0.22 -17.43 -14.81
CA ALA A 279 1.64 -17.13 -15.03
C ALA A 279 2.58 -17.84 -14.04
N THR A 280 2.05 -18.60 -13.08
CA THR A 280 2.79 -19.16 -11.95
C THR A 280 2.72 -20.68 -11.96
N LYS A 281 3.82 -21.32 -11.56
CA LYS A 281 3.88 -22.78 -11.32
C LYS A 281 2.89 -23.22 -10.26
N ASP A 282 2.46 -24.48 -10.31
CA ASP A 282 1.60 -25.06 -9.27
C ASP A 282 2.23 -24.96 -7.88
N GLU A 283 3.51 -25.29 -7.71
CA GLU A 283 4.25 -25.09 -6.45
C GLU A 283 4.78 -23.66 -6.23
N GLY A 284 4.43 -22.73 -7.13
CA GLY A 284 4.88 -21.35 -7.12
C GLY A 284 4.10 -20.46 -6.16
N VAL A 285 4.53 -19.20 -6.09
CA VAL A 285 3.92 -18.19 -5.21
C VAL A 285 3.34 -17.05 -6.03
N VAL A 286 2.11 -16.66 -5.73
CA VAL A 286 1.52 -15.41 -6.21
C VAL A 286 1.44 -14.42 -5.06
N TYR A 287 2.09 -13.27 -5.20
CA TYR A 287 2.02 -12.18 -4.25
C TYR A 287 1.15 -11.04 -4.81
N PHE A 288 -0.02 -10.83 -4.21
CA PHE A 288 -0.92 -9.73 -4.53
C PHE A 288 -0.63 -8.54 -3.62
N PHE A 289 0.12 -7.57 -4.12
CA PHE A 289 0.37 -6.30 -3.39
C PHE A 289 -0.79 -5.31 -3.56
N SER A 290 -1.53 -5.40 -4.66
CA SER A 290 -2.58 -4.45 -5.00
C SER A 290 -3.87 -4.64 -4.18
N MET A 291 -4.45 -3.52 -3.76
CA MET A 291 -5.76 -3.46 -3.10
C MET A 291 -6.95 -3.66 -4.06
N ALA A 292 -6.74 -3.53 -5.38
CA ALA A 292 -7.78 -3.81 -6.38
C ALA A 292 -8.03 -5.32 -6.58
N THR A 293 -7.23 -6.17 -5.96
CA THR A 293 -7.32 -7.64 -6.05
C THR A 293 -8.61 -8.15 -5.40
N SER A 294 -9.42 -8.88 -6.17
CA SER A 294 -10.50 -9.72 -5.64
C SER A 294 -9.95 -11.07 -5.18
N PHE A 295 -9.68 -11.21 -3.88
CA PHE A 295 -9.21 -12.47 -3.31
C PHE A 295 -10.20 -13.63 -3.51
N THR A 296 -11.50 -13.34 -3.55
CA THR A 296 -12.53 -14.33 -3.89
C THR A 296 -12.39 -14.80 -5.33
N ALA A 297 -12.15 -13.89 -6.29
CA ALA A 297 -11.94 -14.27 -7.69
C ALA A 297 -10.64 -15.06 -7.87
N ALA A 298 -9.56 -14.65 -7.19
CA ALA A 298 -8.30 -15.39 -7.18
C ALA A 298 -8.48 -16.82 -6.66
N ALA A 299 -9.11 -16.99 -5.48
CA ALA A 299 -9.30 -18.28 -4.85
C ALA A 299 -10.23 -19.20 -5.67
N LEU A 300 -11.42 -18.72 -6.05
CA LEU A 300 -12.38 -19.51 -6.83
C LEU A 300 -11.86 -19.83 -8.24
N GLY A 301 -11.15 -18.89 -8.85
CA GLY A 301 -10.60 -19.09 -10.18
C GLY A 301 -9.45 -20.10 -10.19
N ALA A 302 -8.55 -20.04 -9.21
CA ALA A 302 -7.48 -21.03 -9.06
C ALA A 302 -8.04 -22.43 -8.79
N GLU A 303 -9.02 -22.57 -7.88
CA GLU A 303 -9.72 -23.83 -7.65
C GLU A 303 -10.38 -24.35 -8.94
N GLY A 304 -11.06 -23.46 -9.69
CA GLY A 304 -11.78 -23.82 -10.91
C GLY A 304 -10.90 -24.34 -12.05
N ILE A 305 -9.63 -23.97 -12.09
CA ILE A 305 -8.66 -24.48 -13.08
C ILE A 305 -7.71 -25.55 -12.51
N GLY A 306 -7.85 -25.89 -11.23
CA GLY A 306 -7.01 -26.88 -10.55
C GLY A 306 -5.58 -26.41 -10.26
N ALA A 307 -5.35 -25.10 -10.12
CA ALA A 307 -4.04 -24.56 -9.78
C ALA A 307 -3.76 -24.66 -8.26
N ASP A 308 -2.57 -25.13 -7.87
CA ASP A 308 -2.18 -25.36 -6.47
C ASP A 308 -1.26 -24.25 -5.89
N THR A 309 -1.24 -23.08 -6.55
CA THR A 309 -0.32 -21.98 -6.22
C THR A 309 -0.52 -21.43 -4.81
N THR A 310 0.57 -21.11 -4.12
CA THR A 310 0.50 -20.41 -2.83
C THR A 310 0.23 -18.92 -3.04
N MET A 311 -0.85 -18.38 -2.46
CA MET A 311 -1.18 -16.95 -2.58
C MET A 311 -0.85 -16.17 -1.29
N ILE A 312 -0.21 -15.02 -1.45
CA ILE A 312 0.15 -14.08 -0.37
C ILE A 312 -0.54 -12.75 -0.62
N ILE A 313 -1.13 -12.19 0.45
CA ILE A 313 -1.78 -10.88 0.45
C ILE A 313 -0.84 -9.84 1.07
N GLY A 314 -0.66 -8.72 0.37
CA GLY A 314 0.21 -7.59 0.76
C GLY A 314 -0.42 -6.57 1.67
#